data_AF-A0AAX3JC03-F1
#
_entry.id   AF-A0AAX3JC03-F1
#
_cell.length_a   1.000
_cell.length_b   1.000
_cell.length_c   1.000
_cell.angle_alpha   90.00
_cell.angle_beta   90.00
_cell.angle_gamma   90.00
#
_symmetry.space_group_name_H-M   'P 1'
#
loop_
_entity.id
_entity.type
_entity.pdbx_description
1 polymer ?
#
loop_
_entity_poly.entity_id
_entity_poly.type
_entity_poly.pdbx_seq_one_letter_code
_entity_poly.pdbx_strand_id
1 'polypeptide(L)'
;MEALRTVTDRFSLIDKIRRFTPQNDRNYLLRSVRETFASPETLERIQLGEMFGYYGHGRRAAYYAKTGRLNLPEFAVVMVDGKPVTLENVPSNRTLDVSVDDNGIVTHVQEILDTEPGNIVDGMNRSRAGGWSWATGGDDNAISKVTSFHGFDYVTNPNYISKDHPALLLESASERADAMHAGLIEKGYSENQAADIIQHFETLRGQAAMLESADSSLMESALHIEHGKRLELEERLRNAQLMIESAGTIAKARRRIMKDALANMPLFLSKAQQAALCRMDTPEDAQIVAAMLESIGTNATATLPIGTAHQHALPETRPPAVDSAPLLWINTR
;
A
#
# COMPACT_ATOMS: atom_id res chain seq x y z
N MET A 1 -36.91 -3.34 8.02
CA MET A 1 -37.08 -3.09 6.58
C MET A 1 -37.52 -4.39 5.95
N GLU A 2 -38.61 -4.38 5.18
CA GLU A 2 -38.99 -5.53 4.38
C GLU A 2 -38.02 -5.68 3.20
N ALA A 3 -37.89 -6.90 2.69
CA ALA A 3 -37.04 -7.21 1.54
C ALA A 3 -37.89 -7.29 0.28
N LEU A 4 -37.45 -6.63 -0.79
CA LEU A 4 -38.08 -6.73 -2.10
C LEU A 4 -37.74 -8.07 -2.76
N ARG A 5 -36.46 -8.45 -2.75
CA ARG A 5 -35.98 -9.76 -3.22
C ARG A 5 -34.51 -9.99 -2.87
N THR A 6 -34.08 -11.23 -3.07
CA THR A 6 -32.68 -11.64 -3.02
C THR A 6 -32.10 -11.80 -4.43
N VAL A 7 -30.84 -11.40 -4.60
CA VAL A 7 -30.08 -11.45 -5.84
C VAL A 7 -28.75 -12.11 -5.58
N THR A 8 -28.42 -13.13 -6.37
CA THR A 8 -27.08 -13.73 -6.40
C THR A 8 -26.36 -13.27 -7.66
N ASP A 9 -25.11 -12.86 -7.50
CA ASP A 9 -24.28 -12.45 -8.63
C ASP A 9 -22.81 -12.85 -8.41
N ARG A 10 -22.05 -12.89 -9.51
CA ARG A 10 -20.67 -13.37 -9.55
C ARG A 10 -19.80 -12.50 -10.43
N PHE A 11 -18.56 -12.29 -10.02
CA PHE A 11 -17.55 -11.61 -10.83
C PHE A 11 -16.17 -12.22 -10.64
N SER A 12 -15.25 -11.96 -11.58
CA SER A 12 -13.87 -12.45 -11.51
C SER A 12 -12.93 -11.35 -11.03
N LEU A 13 -12.01 -11.71 -10.14
CA LEU A 13 -10.88 -10.87 -9.71
C LEU A 13 -9.66 -10.98 -10.62
N ILE A 14 -9.62 -12.02 -11.46
CA ILE A 14 -8.48 -12.34 -12.32
C ILE A 14 -8.82 -12.08 -13.79
N ASP A 15 -10.01 -12.54 -14.21
CA ASP A 15 -10.40 -12.45 -15.62
C ASP A 15 -10.92 -11.07 -15.96
N LYS A 16 -10.24 -10.46 -16.92
CA LYS A 16 -10.59 -9.18 -17.50
C LYS A 16 -11.57 -9.37 -18.64
N ILE A 17 -12.81 -8.89 -18.47
CA ILE A 17 -13.86 -9.00 -19.49
C ILE A 17 -13.76 -7.82 -20.47
N ARG A 18 -13.46 -6.61 -19.99
CA ARG A 18 -13.28 -5.43 -20.86
C ARG A 18 -11.87 -5.43 -21.44
N ARG A 19 -11.76 -5.22 -22.76
CA ARG A 19 -10.48 -5.14 -23.49
C ARG A 19 -10.09 -3.71 -23.87
N PHE A 20 -11.08 -2.86 -24.12
CA PHE A 20 -10.88 -1.53 -24.69
C PHE A 20 -11.43 -0.40 -23.82
N THR A 21 -12.20 -0.73 -22.79
CA THR A 21 -12.79 0.23 -21.85
C THR A 21 -12.25 0.01 -20.45
N PRO A 22 -12.16 1.07 -19.61
CA PRO A 22 -11.67 0.94 -18.25
C PRO A 22 -12.45 -0.11 -17.45
N GLN A 23 -11.72 -0.85 -16.63
CA GLN A 23 -12.24 -1.75 -15.59
C GLN A 23 -11.24 -1.75 -14.43
N ASN A 24 -11.63 -2.29 -13.29
CA ASN A 24 -10.70 -2.41 -12.17
C ASN A 24 -9.47 -3.25 -12.58
N ASP A 25 -8.28 -2.67 -12.47
CA ASP A 25 -7.00 -3.30 -12.82
C ASP A 25 -6.16 -3.67 -11.58
N ARG A 26 -6.81 -3.76 -10.43
CA ARG A 26 -6.17 -4.15 -9.17
C ARG A 26 -5.73 -5.61 -9.19
N ASN A 27 -4.50 -5.85 -8.78
CA ASN A 27 -3.92 -7.18 -8.68
C ASN A 27 -4.17 -7.76 -7.27
N TYR A 28 -5.34 -8.37 -7.08
CA TYR A 28 -5.76 -8.86 -5.76
C TYR A 28 -4.99 -10.10 -5.30
N LEU A 29 -4.52 -10.06 -4.05
CA LEU A 29 -4.07 -11.26 -3.36
C LEU A 29 -5.29 -12.08 -2.91
N LEU A 30 -5.65 -13.12 -3.66
CA LEU A 30 -6.82 -13.96 -3.38
C LEU A 30 -6.88 -14.49 -1.95
N ARG A 31 -5.71 -14.82 -1.38
CA ARG A 31 -5.60 -15.25 0.02
C ARG A 31 -6.14 -14.18 0.98
N SER A 32 -5.79 -12.91 0.77
CA SER A 32 -6.26 -11.80 1.62
C SER A 32 -7.78 -11.60 1.51
N VAL A 33 -8.33 -11.77 0.31
CA VAL A 33 -9.78 -11.67 0.08
C VAL A 33 -10.50 -12.80 0.82
N ARG A 34 -10.00 -14.03 0.71
CA ARG A 34 -10.57 -15.20 1.39
C ARG A 34 -10.50 -15.06 2.91
N GLU A 35 -9.35 -14.65 3.44
CA GLU A 35 -9.15 -14.42 4.87
C GLU A 35 -10.07 -13.30 5.37
N THR A 36 -10.28 -12.24 4.59
CA THR A 36 -11.21 -11.16 4.96
C THR A 36 -12.65 -11.66 5.00
N PHE A 37 -13.13 -12.36 3.97
CA PHE A 37 -14.50 -12.88 3.95
C PHE A 37 -14.76 -13.88 5.07
N ALA A 38 -13.76 -14.70 5.42
CA ALA A 38 -13.85 -15.65 6.54
C ALA A 38 -13.54 -15.03 7.91
N SER A 39 -13.25 -13.73 7.98
CA SER A 39 -12.89 -13.09 9.25
C SER A 39 -14.09 -13.06 10.21
N PRO A 40 -13.87 -13.26 11.53
CA PRO A 40 -14.95 -13.21 12.51
C PRO A 40 -15.75 -11.90 12.45
N GLU A 41 -15.09 -10.76 12.24
CA GLU A 41 -15.74 -9.45 12.10
C GLU A 41 -16.68 -9.42 10.88
N THR A 42 -16.23 -9.93 9.72
CA THR A 42 -17.06 -9.94 8.52
C THR A 42 -18.28 -10.85 8.70
N LEU A 43 -18.07 -12.05 9.24
CA LEU A 43 -19.14 -13.02 9.48
C LEU A 43 -20.16 -12.50 10.49
N GLU A 44 -19.70 -11.89 11.59
CA GLU A 44 -20.56 -11.27 12.60
C GLU A 44 -21.41 -10.16 11.98
N ARG A 45 -20.80 -9.25 11.21
CA ARG A 45 -21.52 -8.13 10.58
C ARG A 45 -22.52 -8.59 9.52
N ILE A 46 -22.24 -9.67 8.78
CA ILE A 46 -23.22 -10.30 7.89
C ILE A 46 -24.37 -10.90 8.70
N GLN A 47 -24.06 -11.64 9.77
CA GLN A 47 -25.06 -12.29 10.63
C GLN A 47 -25.97 -11.28 11.35
N LEU A 48 -25.41 -10.15 11.81
CA LEU A 48 -26.15 -9.04 12.41
C LEU A 48 -26.89 -8.20 11.36
N GLY A 49 -26.61 -8.41 10.08
CA GLY A 49 -27.25 -7.71 8.98
C GLY A 49 -26.81 -6.25 8.85
N GLU A 50 -25.55 -5.95 9.18
CA GLU A 50 -24.95 -4.61 9.18
C GLU A 50 -24.15 -4.30 7.90
N MET A 51 -24.05 -5.26 6.98
CA MET A 51 -23.37 -5.09 5.70
C MET A 51 -24.25 -4.37 4.68
N PHE A 52 -24.53 -3.09 4.94
CA PHE A 52 -25.35 -2.25 4.08
C PHE A 52 -24.64 -1.80 2.80
N GLY A 53 -25.44 -1.73 1.74
CA GLY A 53 -25.10 -1.19 0.44
C GLY A 53 -25.96 0.01 0.08
N TYR A 54 -25.42 0.89 -0.76
CA TYR A 54 -26.08 2.11 -1.18
C TYR A 54 -26.20 2.19 -2.71
N TYR A 55 -27.18 2.97 -3.16
CA TYR A 55 -27.30 3.38 -4.55
C TYR A 55 -26.25 4.46 -4.85
N GLY A 56 -25.19 4.05 -5.55
CA GLY A 56 -24.02 4.86 -5.83
C GLY A 56 -22.89 4.72 -4.81
N HIS A 57 -21.65 4.68 -5.29
CA HIS A 57 -20.45 4.50 -4.46
C HIS A 57 -19.80 5.83 -4.02
N GLY A 58 -20.13 6.93 -4.69
CA GLY A 58 -19.45 8.22 -4.52
C GLY A 58 -19.52 8.78 -3.10
N ARG A 59 -20.65 8.63 -2.40
CA ARG A 59 -20.80 9.10 -1.01
C ARG A 59 -19.87 8.35 -0.06
N ARG A 60 -19.77 7.03 -0.23
CA ARG A 60 -18.89 6.16 0.56
C ARG A 60 -17.42 6.49 0.30
N ALA A 61 -17.04 6.68 -0.96
CA ALA A 61 -15.69 7.09 -1.35
C ALA A 61 -15.31 8.47 -0.77
N ALA A 62 -16.20 9.47 -0.87
CA ALA A 62 -15.96 10.81 -0.32
C ALA A 62 -15.83 10.79 1.22
N TYR A 63 -16.66 9.99 1.90
CA TYR A 63 -16.55 9.82 3.34
C TYR A 63 -15.25 9.13 3.75
N TYR A 64 -14.82 8.12 3.00
CA TYR A 64 -13.54 7.44 3.20
C TYR A 64 -12.36 8.40 3.02
N ALA A 65 -12.34 9.20 1.95
CA ALA A 65 -11.28 10.19 1.72
C ALA A 65 -11.14 11.19 2.88
N LYS A 66 -12.24 11.53 3.55
CA LYS A 66 -12.25 12.46 4.68
C LYS A 66 -11.90 11.81 6.03
N THR A 67 -12.28 10.56 6.24
CA THR A 67 -12.29 9.94 7.59
C THR A 67 -11.52 8.63 7.70
N GLY A 68 -11.12 8.03 6.59
CA GLY A 68 -10.55 6.69 6.52
C GLY A 68 -11.54 5.56 6.81
N ARG A 69 -12.85 5.84 6.87
CA ARG A 69 -13.89 4.86 7.21
C ARG A 69 -14.81 4.58 6.02
N LEU A 70 -15.18 3.31 5.83
CA LEU A 70 -16.06 2.85 4.75
C LEU A 70 -17.51 2.57 5.20
N ASN A 71 -17.77 2.58 6.51
CA ASN A 71 -19.12 2.50 7.05
C ASN A 71 -19.72 3.90 7.07
N LEU A 72 -20.69 4.13 6.19
CA LEU A 72 -21.34 5.42 6.06
C LEU A 72 -22.31 5.62 7.23
N PRO A 73 -22.27 6.75 7.96
CA PRO A 73 -23.26 7.03 8.99
C PRO A 73 -24.63 7.26 8.35
N GLU A 74 -25.70 7.00 9.10
CA GLU A 74 -27.09 7.22 8.66
C GLU A 74 -27.32 8.66 8.19
N PHE A 75 -26.70 9.63 8.86
CA PHE A 75 -26.73 11.04 8.48
C PHE A 75 -25.32 11.57 8.25
N ALA A 76 -25.15 12.34 7.18
CA ALA A 76 -23.93 13.08 6.90
C ALA A 76 -24.25 14.57 6.70
N VAL A 77 -23.51 15.45 7.36
CA VAL A 77 -23.60 16.89 7.13
C VAL A 77 -22.58 17.29 6.07
N VAL A 78 -23.07 17.81 4.94
CA VAL A 78 -22.25 18.30 3.84
C VAL A 78 -22.46 19.80 3.70
N MET A 79 -21.39 20.54 3.46
CA MET A 79 -21.47 21.99 3.21
C MET A 79 -21.76 22.20 1.72
N VAL A 80 -22.92 22.76 1.39
CA VAL A 80 -23.29 23.18 0.04
C VAL A 80 -23.41 24.69 0.05
N ASP A 81 -22.59 25.38 -0.74
CA ASP A 81 -22.52 26.85 -0.79
C ASP A 81 -22.36 27.52 0.60
N GLY A 82 -21.54 26.90 1.46
CA GLY A 82 -21.29 27.40 2.81
C GLY A 82 -22.42 27.14 3.81
N LYS A 83 -23.50 26.46 3.42
CA LYS A 83 -24.60 26.06 4.30
C LYS A 83 -24.52 24.57 4.64
N PRO A 84 -24.68 24.17 5.92
CA PRO A 84 -24.75 22.77 6.29
C PRO A 84 -26.07 22.17 5.80
N VAL A 85 -25.97 21.14 4.96
CA VAL A 85 -27.09 20.32 4.50
C VAL A 85 -26.91 18.92 5.08
N THR A 86 -27.92 18.44 5.80
CA THR A 86 -27.96 17.07 6.30
C THR A 86 -28.47 16.17 5.18
N LEU A 87 -27.67 15.18 4.81
CA LEU A 87 -28.02 14.13 3.86
C LEU A 87 -28.28 12.85 4.63
N GLU A 88 -29.41 12.21 4.32
CA GLU A 88 -29.72 10.87 4.81
C GLU A 88 -29.12 9.83 3.84
N ASN A 89 -28.45 8.84 4.43
CA ASN A 89 -27.86 7.71 3.71
C ASN A 89 -28.75 6.49 3.92
N VAL A 90 -29.81 6.42 3.12
CA VAL A 90 -30.74 5.30 3.11
C VAL A 90 -30.11 4.11 2.37
N PRO A 91 -29.95 2.93 3.00
CA PRO A 91 -29.46 1.73 2.33
C PRO A 91 -30.42 1.25 1.23
N SER A 92 -29.86 0.76 0.12
CA SER A 92 -30.61 0.10 -0.95
C SER A 92 -30.65 -1.42 -0.80
N ASN A 93 -29.60 -1.99 -0.22
CA ASN A 93 -29.43 -3.42 -0.13
C ASN A 93 -28.58 -3.79 1.09
N ARG A 94 -28.54 -5.09 1.37
CA ARG A 94 -27.73 -5.70 2.42
C ARG A 94 -27.09 -6.97 1.91
N THR A 95 -25.82 -7.19 2.23
CA THR A 95 -25.13 -8.44 1.90
C THR A 95 -25.53 -9.54 2.87
N LEU A 96 -26.04 -10.65 2.33
CA LEU A 96 -26.42 -11.85 3.08
C LEU A 96 -25.33 -12.91 3.09
N ASP A 97 -24.54 -12.99 2.02
CA ASP A 97 -23.45 -13.96 1.90
C ASP A 97 -22.40 -13.48 0.89
N VAL A 98 -21.15 -13.89 1.09
CA VAL A 98 -20.04 -13.61 0.18
C VAL A 98 -18.95 -14.69 0.29
N SER A 99 -18.46 -15.15 -0.85
CA SER A 99 -17.37 -16.14 -0.92
C SER A 99 -16.48 -15.91 -2.14
N VAL A 100 -15.28 -16.48 -2.12
CA VAL A 100 -14.35 -16.47 -3.26
C VAL A 100 -13.77 -17.87 -3.47
N ASP A 101 -13.80 -18.35 -4.71
CA ASP A 101 -13.23 -19.65 -5.08
C ASP A 101 -11.73 -19.57 -5.40
N ASP A 102 -11.13 -20.72 -5.71
CA ASP A 102 -9.69 -20.82 -6.05
C ASP A 102 -9.35 -20.20 -7.42
N ASN A 103 -10.35 -19.97 -8.26
CA ASN A 103 -10.22 -19.30 -9.55
C ASN A 103 -10.40 -17.77 -9.44
N GLY A 104 -10.55 -17.25 -8.22
CA GLY A 104 -10.79 -15.83 -7.98
C GLY A 104 -12.18 -15.36 -8.40
N ILE A 105 -13.15 -16.26 -8.51
CA ILE A 105 -14.55 -15.91 -8.71
C ILE A 105 -15.17 -15.60 -7.36
N VAL A 106 -15.61 -14.35 -7.21
CA VAL A 106 -16.38 -13.90 -6.06
C VAL A 106 -17.86 -14.17 -6.34
N THR A 107 -18.52 -14.85 -5.41
CA THR A 107 -19.98 -15.04 -5.41
C THR A 107 -20.56 -14.29 -4.22
N HIS A 108 -21.60 -13.50 -4.45
CA HIS A 108 -22.24 -12.74 -3.37
C HIS A 108 -23.76 -12.76 -3.49
N VAL A 109 -24.41 -12.64 -2.34
CA VAL A 109 -25.86 -12.61 -2.21
C VAL A 109 -26.28 -11.30 -1.57
N GLN A 110 -27.12 -10.55 -2.27
CA GLN A 110 -27.67 -9.26 -1.83
C GLN A 110 -29.16 -9.37 -1.61
N GLU A 111 -29.64 -8.87 -0.48
CA GLU A 111 -31.04 -8.59 -0.22
C GLU A 111 -31.31 -7.14 -0.58
N ILE A 112 -32.20 -6.90 -1.55
CA ILE A 112 -32.65 -5.55 -1.89
C ILE A 112 -33.76 -5.16 -0.91
N LEU A 113 -33.59 -4.01 -0.25
CA LEU A 113 -34.49 -3.53 0.80
C LEU A 113 -35.65 -2.76 0.19
N ASP A 114 -36.82 -2.80 0.82
CA ASP A 114 -37.96 -1.96 0.45
C ASP A 114 -37.76 -0.53 0.99
N THR A 115 -36.90 0.19 0.30
CA THR A 115 -36.61 1.61 0.50
C THR A 115 -36.69 2.32 -0.85
N GLU A 116 -36.78 3.64 -0.89
CA GLU A 116 -36.73 4.38 -2.16
C GLU A 116 -35.49 4.02 -3.01
N PRO A 117 -34.24 4.05 -2.50
CA PRO A 117 -33.08 3.63 -3.28
C PRO A 117 -33.07 2.12 -3.57
N GLY A 118 -33.67 1.28 -2.71
CA GLY A 118 -33.81 -0.15 -2.97
C GLY A 118 -34.76 -0.46 -4.14
N ASN A 119 -35.87 0.27 -4.25
CA ASN A 119 -36.79 0.16 -5.39
C ASN A 119 -36.14 0.60 -6.71
N ILE A 120 -35.31 1.65 -6.68
CA ILE A 120 -34.48 2.05 -7.83
C ILE A 120 -33.52 0.91 -8.19
N VAL A 121 -32.75 0.39 -7.23
CA VAL A 121 -31.80 -0.71 -7.48
C VAL A 121 -32.51 -1.95 -8.00
N ASP A 122 -33.71 -2.28 -7.54
CA ASP A 122 -34.48 -3.40 -8.08
C ASP A 122 -34.82 -3.20 -9.56
N GLY A 123 -35.35 -2.03 -9.94
CA GLY A 123 -35.67 -1.69 -11.33
C GLY A 123 -34.45 -1.69 -12.24
N MET A 124 -33.33 -1.16 -11.76
CA MET A 124 -32.07 -1.10 -12.51
C MET A 124 -31.45 -2.49 -12.68
N ASN A 125 -31.46 -3.31 -11.64
CA ASN A 125 -30.95 -4.67 -11.71
C ASN A 125 -31.83 -5.55 -12.62
N ARG A 126 -33.16 -5.36 -12.65
CA ARG A 126 -34.06 -6.05 -13.59
C ARG A 126 -33.79 -5.65 -15.05
N SER A 127 -33.56 -4.37 -15.29
CA SER A 127 -33.21 -3.85 -16.62
C SER A 127 -31.74 -4.09 -17.00
N ARG A 128 -30.96 -4.70 -16.10
CA ARG A 128 -29.51 -4.95 -16.24
C ARG A 128 -28.71 -3.67 -16.50
N ALA A 129 -29.20 -2.55 -15.98
CA ALA A 129 -28.54 -1.26 -16.01
C ALA A 129 -27.67 -1.11 -14.76
N GLY A 130 -26.36 -0.94 -14.95
CA GLY A 130 -25.39 -0.86 -13.86
C GLY A 130 -24.89 -2.21 -13.36
N GLY A 131 -24.43 -2.26 -12.12
CA GLY A 131 -24.02 -3.49 -11.46
C GLY A 131 -23.47 -3.28 -10.04
N TRP A 132 -23.05 -4.36 -9.42
CA TRP A 132 -22.54 -4.35 -8.05
C TRP A 132 -21.07 -3.94 -7.97
N SER A 133 -20.74 -3.17 -6.93
CA SER A 133 -19.37 -2.81 -6.57
C SER A 133 -19.16 -3.02 -5.08
N TRP A 134 -18.16 -3.83 -4.72
CA TRP A 134 -17.86 -4.05 -3.31
C TRP A 134 -17.23 -2.82 -2.64
N ALA A 135 -17.38 -2.72 -1.33
CA ALA A 135 -16.68 -1.75 -0.50
C ALA A 135 -15.65 -2.50 0.36
N THR A 136 -14.38 -2.41 0.00
CA THR A 136 -13.28 -3.07 0.69
C THR A 136 -12.23 -2.08 1.15
N GLY A 137 -11.74 -2.22 2.37
CA GLY A 137 -10.54 -1.53 2.85
C GLY A 137 -9.28 -2.36 2.64
N GLY A 138 -8.14 -1.69 2.72
CA GLY A 138 -6.82 -2.33 2.62
C GLY A 138 -5.83 -1.52 1.81
N ASP A 139 -4.68 -2.13 1.56
CA ASP A 139 -3.57 -1.50 0.87
C ASP A 139 -3.60 -1.83 -0.62
N ASP A 140 -3.56 -0.80 -1.45
CA ASP A 140 -3.56 -0.91 -2.91
C ASP A 140 -2.22 -0.47 -3.49
N ASN A 141 -1.20 -1.31 -3.30
CA ASN A 141 0.14 -1.12 -3.85
C ASN A 141 0.31 -2.00 -5.11
N ALA A 142 1.52 -2.49 -5.40
CA ALA A 142 1.76 -3.43 -6.51
C ALA A 142 0.91 -4.72 -6.44
N ILE A 143 0.47 -5.09 -5.22
CA ILE A 143 -0.51 -6.14 -4.96
C ILE A 143 -1.56 -5.55 -4.02
N SER A 144 -2.82 -5.66 -4.41
CA SER A 144 -3.97 -5.19 -3.65
C SER A 144 -4.30 -6.20 -2.57
N LYS A 145 -4.15 -5.80 -1.30
CA LYS A 145 -4.46 -6.62 -0.13
C LYS A 145 -5.74 -6.11 0.50
N VAL A 146 -6.76 -6.95 0.54
CA VAL A 146 -8.01 -6.64 1.23
C VAL A 146 -7.84 -6.99 2.70
N THR A 147 -8.24 -6.06 3.58
CA THR A 147 -8.17 -6.24 5.05
C THR A 147 -9.51 -6.06 5.74
N SER A 148 -10.49 -5.41 5.08
CA SER A 148 -11.83 -5.25 5.61
C SER A 148 -12.88 -5.24 4.49
N PHE A 149 -14.08 -5.70 4.83
CA PHE A 149 -15.23 -5.76 3.92
C PHE A 149 -16.43 -5.04 4.53
N HIS A 150 -17.15 -4.26 3.70
CA HIS A 150 -18.19 -3.32 4.14
C HIS A 150 -19.47 -3.41 3.28
N GLY A 151 -19.68 -4.52 2.57
CA GLY A 151 -20.85 -4.75 1.73
C GLY A 151 -20.65 -4.39 0.26
N PHE A 152 -21.77 -4.28 -0.47
CA PHE A 152 -21.81 -3.97 -1.89
C PHE A 152 -22.73 -2.79 -2.18
N ASP A 153 -22.24 -1.81 -2.91
CA ASP A 153 -23.04 -0.73 -3.48
C ASP A 153 -23.50 -1.08 -4.89
N TYR A 154 -24.62 -0.52 -5.34
CA TYR A 154 -25.10 -0.66 -6.71
C TYR A 154 -24.78 0.60 -7.51
N VAL A 155 -24.05 0.47 -8.61
CA VAL A 155 -23.45 1.60 -9.35
C VAL A 155 -23.75 1.56 -10.84
N THR A 156 -23.62 2.72 -11.48
CA THR A 156 -23.81 2.90 -12.93
C THR A 156 -22.71 2.22 -13.75
N ASN A 157 -21.46 2.34 -13.31
CA ASN A 157 -20.29 1.70 -13.88
C ASN A 157 -19.67 0.79 -12.80
N PRO A 158 -19.99 -0.51 -12.79
CA PRO A 158 -19.41 -1.41 -11.80
C PRO A 158 -17.93 -1.64 -12.05
N ASN A 159 -17.16 -1.73 -10.96
CA ASN A 159 -15.73 -2.01 -10.97
C ASN A 159 -15.43 -3.38 -11.60
N TYR A 160 -16.36 -4.32 -11.49
CA TYR A 160 -16.29 -5.63 -12.11
C TYR A 160 -17.52 -5.90 -12.96
N ILE A 161 -17.34 -6.74 -13.97
CA ILE A 161 -18.44 -7.17 -14.82
C ILE A 161 -19.00 -8.46 -14.27
N SER A 162 -20.30 -8.41 -13.97
CA SER A 162 -21.07 -9.57 -13.58
C SER A 162 -20.97 -10.67 -14.66
N LYS A 163 -20.74 -11.91 -14.22
CA LYS A 163 -20.75 -13.11 -15.06
C LYS A 163 -22.16 -13.59 -15.35
N ASP A 164 -23.11 -13.31 -14.45
CA ASP A 164 -24.49 -13.78 -14.54
C ASP A 164 -25.41 -12.77 -15.25
N HIS A 165 -25.09 -11.49 -15.10
CA HIS A 165 -25.80 -10.35 -15.64
C HIS A 165 -24.80 -9.35 -16.23
N PRO A 166 -24.07 -9.69 -17.31
CA PRO A 166 -23.23 -8.73 -17.99
C PRO A 166 -24.08 -7.50 -18.28
N ALA A 167 -23.72 -6.36 -17.66
CA ALA A 167 -24.49 -5.12 -17.74
C ALA A 167 -24.83 -4.86 -19.21
N LEU A 168 -26.07 -4.45 -19.50
CA LEU A 168 -26.47 -4.16 -20.86
C LEU A 168 -25.56 -3.03 -21.39
N LEU A 169 -24.53 -3.43 -22.15
CA LEU A 169 -23.75 -2.59 -23.05
C LEU A 169 -24.66 -2.30 -24.23
N LEU A 170 -25.79 -1.63 -23.99
CA LEU A 170 -26.64 -1.13 -25.04
C LEU A 170 -25.84 -0.09 -25.81
N GLU A 171 -25.72 -0.32 -27.12
CA GLU A 171 -24.90 0.47 -28.03
C GLU A 171 -25.36 1.93 -28.11
N SER A 172 -26.61 2.22 -27.73
CA SER A 172 -27.18 3.57 -27.70
C SER A 172 -27.66 3.99 -26.30
N ALA A 173 -27.59 5.29 -26.02
CA ALA A 173 -28.14 5.86 -24.77
C ALA A 173 -29.67 5.76 -24.72
N SER A 174 -30.35 5.76 -25.87
CA SER A 174 -31.81 5.68 -25.98
C SER A 174 -32.34 4.32 -25.59
N GLU A 175 -31.80 3.23 -26.15
CA GLU A 175 -32.30 1.87 -25.83
C GLU A 175 -32.13 1.53 -24.35
N ARG A 176 -31.10 2.09 -23.69
CA ARG A 176 -30.86 1.91 -22.26
C ARG A 176 -31.87 2.70 -21.44
N ALA A 177 -32.11 3.95 -21.81
CA ALA A 177 -33.14 4.76 -21.18
C ALA A 177 -34.50 4.07 -21.27
N ASP A 178 -34.83 3.49 -22.42
CA ASP A 178 -36.09 2.78 -22.62
C ASP A 178 -36.22 1.52 -21.74
N ALA A 179 -35.15 0.72 -21.62
CA ALA A 179 -35.13 -0.46 -20.76
C ALA A 179 -35.23 -0.10 -19.25
N MET A 180 -34.53 0.97 -18.83
CA MET A 180 -34.63 1.49 -17.46
C MET A 180 -36.03 2.04 -17.19
N HIS A 181 -36.59 2.78 -18.16
CA HIS A 181 -37.93 3.33 -18.08
C HIS A 181 -38.96 2.22 -17.91
N ALA A 182 -38.91 1.17 -18.75
CA ALA A 182 -39.80 0.01 -18.63
C ALA A 182 -39.71 -0.67 -17.25
N GLY A 183 -38.50 -0.87 -16.72
CA GLY A 183 -38.30 -1.46 -15.39
C GLY A 183 -38.83 -0.62 -14.23
N LEU A 184 -38.73 0.71 -14.33
CA LEU A 184 -39.26 1.64 -13.33
C LEU A 184 -40.80 1.75 -13.40
N ILE A 185 -41.37 1.78 -14.60
CA ILE A 185 -42.83 1.78 -14.78
C ILE A 185 -43.45 0.48 -14.25
N GLU A 186 -42.82 -0.69 -14.48
CA GLU A 186 -43.28 -1.97 -13.92
C GLU A 186 -43.37 -1.93 -12.38
N LYS A 187 -42.54 -1.12 -11.74
CA LYS A 187 -42.49 -0.93 -10.29
C LYS A 187 -43.48 0.11 -9.76
N GLY A 188 -44.23 0.77 -10.63
CA GLY A 188 -45.26 1.73 -10.25
C GLY A 188 -44.77 3.19 -10.16
N TYR A 189 -43.56 3.49 -10.65
CA TYR A 189 -43.15 4.88 -10.84
C TYR A 189 -43.95 5.52 -11.99
N SER A 190 -44.28 6.80 -11.86
CA SER A 190 -44.84 7.59 -12.97
C SER A 190 -43.77 7.87 -14.04
N GLU A 191 -44.17 8.18 -15.27
CA GLU A 191 -43.23 8.52 -16.36
C GLU A 191 -42.28 9.65 -15.97
N ASN A 192 -42.78 10.70 -15.29
CA ASN A 192 -41.95 11.81 -14.85
C ASN A 192 -40.90 11.38 -13.81
N GLN A 193 -41.30 10.55 -12.83
CA GLN A 193 -40.37 10.04 -11.82
C GLN A 193 -39.32 9.11 -12.45
N ALA A 194 -39.73 8.26 -13.39
CA ALA A 194 -38.81 7.39 -14.10
C ALA A 194 -37.79 8.22 -14.92
N ALA A 195 -38.25 9.26 -15.60
CA ALA A 195 -37.38 10.18 -16.34
C ALA A 195 -36.36 10.90 -15.43
N ASP A 196 -36.81 11.41 -14.28
CA ASP A 196 -35.95 12.07 -13.30
C ASP A 196 -34.87 11.12 -12.75
N ILE A 197 -35.25 9.87 -12.44
CA ILE A 197 -34.32 8.83 -11.96
C ILE A 197 -33.29 8.49 -13.03
N ILE A 198 -33.72 8.35 -14.29
CA ILE A 198 -32.82 8.07 -15.43
C ILE A 198 -31.84 9.24 -15.64
N GLN A 199 -32.33 10.48 -15.59
CA GLN A 199 -31.47 11.66 -15.69
C GLN A 199 -30.47 11.74 -14.54
N HIS A 200 -30.91 11.43 -13.32
CA HIS A 200 -30.03 11.36 -12.16
C HIS A 200 -28.97 10.26 -12.32
N PHE A 201 -29.35 9.08 -12.82
CA PHE A 201 -28.43 7.98 -13.12
C PHE A 201 -27.36 8.36 -14.15
N GLU A 202 -27.74 9.02 -15.24
CA GLU A 202 -26.77 9.50 -16.23
C GLU A 202 -25.86 10.60 -15.66
N THR A 203 -26.37 11.45 -14.77
CA THR A 203 -25.57 12.45 -14.04
C THR A 203 -24.54 11.78 -13.14
N LEU A 204 -24.95 10.78 -12.34
CA LEU A 204 -24.06 10.00 -11.48
C LEU A 204 -22.98 9.29 -12.30
N ARG A 205 -23.33 8.78 -13.48
CA ARG A 205 -22.38 8.15 -14.40
C ARG A 205 -21.33 9.15 -14.91
N GLY A 206 -21.76 10.36 -15.28
CA GLY A 206 -20.83 11.43 -15.67
C GLY A 206 -19.88 11.82 -14.53
N GLN A 207 -20.40 11.95 -13.30
CA GLN A 207 -19.59 12.26 -12.12
C GLN A 207 -18.59 11.15 -11.77
N ALA A 208 -19.01 9.88 -11.86
CA ALA A 208 -18.12 8.74 -11.62
C ALA A 208 -16.95 8.71 -12.62
N ALA A 209 -17.22 8.97 -13.90
CA ALA A 209 -16.17 9.05 -14.92
C ALA A 209 -15.17 10.19 -14.64
N MET A 210 -15.65 11.34 -14.14
CA MET A 210 -14.77 12.44 -13.74
C MET A 210 -13.91 12.09 -12.52
N LEU A 211 -14.48 11.43 -11.51
CA LEU A 211 -13.74 11.01 -10.32
C LEU A 211 -12.65 9.99 -10.66
N GLU A 212 -12.96 8.97 -11.46
CA GLU A 212 -11.98 8.01 -11.95
C GLU A 212 -10.83 8.69 -12.72
N SER A 213 -11.15 9.69 -13.55
CA SER A 213 -10.12 10.44 -14.28
C SER A 213 -9.19 11.25 -13.36
N ALA A 214 -9.74 11.81 -12.28
CA ALA A 214 -8.97 12.55 -11.30
C ALA A 214 -8.03 11.63 -10.50
N ASP A 215 -8.54 10.49 -10.03
CA ASP A 215 -7.73 9.49 -9.32
C ASP A 215 -6.60 8.93 -10.18
N SER A 216 -6.87 8.65 -11.47
CA SER A 216 -5.84 8.21 -12.42
C SER A 216 -4.72 9.24 -12.56
N SER A 217 -5.05 10.53 -12.62
CA SER A 217 -4.06 11.61 -12.74
C SER A 217 -3.20 11.76 -11.49
N LEU A 218 -3.78 11.58 -10.30
CA LEU A 218 -3.07 11.61 -9.03
C LEU A 218 -2.14 10.41 -8.87
N MET A 219 -2.60 9.22 -9.25
CA MET A 219 -1.81 7.99 -9.23
C MET A 219 -0.58 8.12 -10.15
N GLU A 220 -0.75 8.65 -11.36
CA GLU A 220 0.34 8.89 -12.31
C GLU A 220 1.38 9.86 -11.73
N SER A 221 0.93 10.95 -11.10
CA SER A 221 1.81 11.89 -10.40
C SER A 221 2.58 11.22 -9.26
N ALA A 222 1.93 10.41 -8.43
CA ALA A 222 2.58 9.66 -7.35
C ALA A 222 3.63 8.66 -7.87
N LEU A 223 3.33 7.99 -8.98
CA LEU A 223 4.27 7.07 -9.64
C LEU A 223 5.53 7.81 -10.11
N HIS A 224 5.38 8.99 -10.70
CA HIS A 224 6.53 9.81 -11.12
C HIS A 224 7.41 10.23 -9.94
N ILE A 225 6.80 10.60 -8.81
CA ILE A 225 7.52 10.97 -7.58
C ILE A 225 8.32 9.77 -7.06
N GLU A 226 7.70 8.61 -6.95
CA GLU A 226 8.38 7.38 -6.50
C GLU A 226 9.48 6.96 -7.46
N HIS A 227 9.27 7.12 -8.77
CA HIS A 227 10.31 6.87 -9.76
C HIS A 227 11.52 7.79 -9.56
N GLY A 228 11.28 9.07 -9.26
CA GLY A 228 12.34 10.04 -8.93
C GLY A 228 13.14 9.63 -7.70
N LYS A 229 12.46 9.24 -6.61
CA LYS A 229 13.13 8.76 -5.38
C LYS A 229 13.95 7.50 -5.62
N ARG A 230 13.44 6.58 -6.45
CA ARG A 230 14.15 5.34 -6.81
C ARG A 230 15.45 5.63 -7.54
N LEU A 231 15.44 6.57 -8.49
CA LEU A 231 16.64 7.00 -9.21
C LEU A 231 17.67 7.62 -8.27
N GLU A 232 17.24 8.47 -7.33
CA GLU A 232 18.13 9.06 -6.33
C GLU A 232 18.78 8.00 -5.42
N LEU A 233 17.99 7.01 -4.97
CA LEU A 233 18.49 5.87 -4.19
C LEU A 233 19.50 5.03 -4.97
N GLU A 234 19.23 4.76 -6.26
CA GLU A 234 20.16 4.04 -7.14
C GLU A 234 21.48 4.80 -7.34
N GLU A 235 21.44 6.13 -7.46
CA GLU A 235 22.63 6.95 -7.56
C GLU A 235 23.44 6.94 -6.26
N ARG A 236 22.78 7.06 -5.11
CA ARG A 236 23.44 6.95 -3.79
C ARG A 236 24.10 5.59 -3.60
N LEU A 237 23.43 4.49 -3.98
CA LEU A 237 23.99 3.15 -3.91
C LEU A 237 25.21 3.00 -4.82
N ARG A 238 25.13 3.53 -6.04
CA ARG A 238 26.26 3.52 -6.99
C ARG A 238 27.46 4.28 -6.44
N ASN A 239 27.24 5.46 -5.87
CA ASN A 239 28.29 6.26 -5.26
C ASN A 239 28.92 5.56 -4.05
N ALA A 240 28.11 4.93 -3.19
CA ALA A 240 28.61 4.14 -2.07
C ALA A 240 29.46 2.94 -2.54
N GLN A 241 29.04 2.25 -3.59
CA GLN A 241 29.79 1.14 -4.18
C GLN A 241 31.16 1.60 -4.71
N LEU A 242 31.22 2.73 -5.43
CA LEU A 242 32.47 3.32 -5.91
C LEU A 242 33.40 3.71 -4.74
N MET A 243 32.85 4.22 -3.64
CA MET A 243 33.62 4.54 -2.44
C MET A 243 34.21 3.29 -1.80
N ILE A 244 33.46 2.19 -1.72
CA ILE A 244 33.95 0.90 -1.19
C ILE A 244 35.06 0.32 -2.09
N GLU A 245 34.86 0.36 -3.41
CA GLU A 245 35.86 -0.13 -4.36
C GLU A 245 37.15 0.68 -4.31
N SER A 246 37.05 2.02 -4.25
CA SER A 246 38.22 2.88 -4.09
C SER A 246 38.94 2.64 -2.76
N ALA A 247 38.22 2.49 -1.64
CA ALA A 247 38.81 2.14 -0.36
C ALA A 247 39.52 0.77 -0.41
N GLY A 248 38.92 -0.22 -1.07
CA GLY A 248 39.51 -1.55 -1.27
C GLY A 248 40.79 -1.53 -2.10
N THR A 249 40.84 -0.73 -3.18
CA THR A 249 42.06 -0.57 -4.00
C THR A 249 43.18 0.14 -3.24
N ILE A 250 42.85 1.19 -2.48
CA ILE A 250 43.81 1.90 -1.61
C ILE A 250 44.37 0.94 -0.55
N ALA A 251 43.52 0.14 0.10
CA ALA A 251 43.95 -0.83 1.11
C ALA A 251 44.86 -1.92 0.52
N LYS A 252 44.61 -2.38 -0.71
CA LYS A 252 45.49 -3.32 -1.43
C LYS A 252 46.84 -2.69 -1.78
N ALA A 253 46.84 -1.45 -2.26
CA ALA A 253 48.07 -0.72 -2.59
C ALA A 253 48.94 -0.49 -1.35
N ARG A 254 48.35 -0.05 -0.23
CA ARG A 254 49.03 0.11 1.06
C ARG A 254 49.65 -1.21 1.55
N ARG A 255 48.89 -2.31 1.45
CA ARG A 255 49.37 -3.66 1.78
C ARG A 255 50.61 -4.06 0.98
N ARG A 256 50.63 -3.78 -0.32
CA ARG A 256 51.79 -4.05 -1.19
C ARG A 256 53.01 -3.25 -0.75
N ILE A 257 52.87 -1.94 -0.57
CA ILE A 257 53.96 -1.05 -0.13
C ILE A 257 54.53 -1.50 1.22
N MET A 258 53.66 -1.82 2.19
CA MET A 258 54.08 -2.30 3.50
C MET A 258 54.84 -3.62 3.40
N LYS A 259 54.38 -4.55 2.56
CA LYS A 259 55.06 -5.83 2.35
C LYS A 259 56.45 -5.65 1.74
N ASP A 260 56.59 -4.76 0.77
CA ASP A 260 57.88 -4.45 0.12
C ASP A 260 58.85 -3.78 1.11
N ALA A 261 58.36 -2.88 1.97
CA ALA A 261 59.16 -2.26 3.03
C ALA A 261 59.66 -3.29 4.06
N LEU A 262 58.80 -4.21 4.50
CA LEU A 262 59.16 -5.27 5.45
C LEU A 262 60.17 -6.27 4.87
N ALA A 263 60.11 -6.54 3.56
CA ALA A 263 61.05 -7.45 2.90
C ALA A 263 62.48 -6.88 2.82
N ASN A 264 62.63 -5.56 2.77
CA ASN A 264 63.91 -4.87 2.70
C ASN A 264 64.47 -4.48 4.09
N MET A 265 63.75 -4.80 5.16
CA MET A 265 64.16 -4.48 6.52
C MET A 265 65.18 -5.52 7.04
N PRO A 266 66.28 -5.11 7.69
CA PRO A 266 67.30 -6.02 8.20
C PRO A 266 66.88 -6.76 9.50
N LEU A 267 65.59 -6.98 9.70
CA LEU A 267 65.03 -7.61 10.90
C LEU A 267 64.28 -8.89 10.51
N PHE A 268 64.53 -9.98 11.24
CA PHE A 268 63.80 -11.23 11.06
C PHE A 268 62.44 -11.15 11.75
N LEU A 269 61.38 -11.05 10.95
CA LEU A 269 59.99 -11.09 11.43
C LEU A 269 59.37 -12.45 11.14
N SER A 270 58.56 -12.95 12.06
CA SER A 270 57.78 -14.17 11.81
C SER A 270 56.70 -13.91 10.75
N LYS A 271 56.27 -14.98 10.05
CA LYS A 271 55.18 -14.89 9.06
C LYS A 271 53.88 -14.34 9.67
N ALA A 272 53.61 -14.65 10.95
CA ALA A 272 52.44 -14.14 11.68
C ALA A 272 52.54 -12.63 11.95
N GLN A 273 53.70 -12.14 12.39
CA GLN A 273 53.94 -10.70 12.62
C GLN A 273 53.91 -9.91 11.31
N GLN A 274 54.48 -10.45 10.23
CA GLN A 274 54.45 -9.81 8.91
C GLN A 274 53.02 -9.73 8.37
N ALA A 275 52.22 -10.79 8.54
CA ALA A 275 50.81 -10.79 8.13
C ALA A 275 49.97 -9.81 8.97
N ALA A 276 50.17 -9.77 10.28
CA ALA A 276 49.48 -8.85 11.19
C ALA A 276 49.83 -7.38 10.88
N LEU A 277 51.10 -7.06 10.61
CA LEU A 277 51.54 -5.71 10.19
C LEU A 277 50.96 -5.27 8.86
N CYS A 278 50.84 -6.17 7.88
CA CYS A 278 50.27 -5.85 6.58
C CYS A 278 48.74 -5.74 6.63
N ARG A 279 48.07 -6.59 7.43
CA ARG A 279 46.62 -6.70 7.44
C ARG A 279 45.97 -5.70 8.40
N MET A 280 46.36 -5.72 9.68
CA MET A 280 45.81 -4.89 10.75
C MET A 280 44.26 -4.76 10.71
N ASP A 281 43.57 -5.84 10.37
CA ASP A 281 42.11 -5.84 10.21
C ASP A 281 41.40 -6.26 11.50
N THR A 282 42.11 -6.96 12.40
CA THR A 282 41.52 -7.58 13.60
C THR A 282 42.19 -7.08 14.89
N PRO A 283 41.47 -7.07 16.03
CA PRO A 283 42.06 -6.73 17.33
C PRO A 283 43.26 -7.60 17.70
N GLU A 284 43.26 -8.86 17.28
CA GLU A 284 44.35 -9.82 17.48
C GLU A 284 45.60 -9.42 16.68
N ASP A 285 45.44 -8.94 15.45
CA ASP A 285 46.56 -8.41 14.65
C ASP A 285 47.23 -7.24 15.38
N ALA A 286 46.45 -6.35 16.00
CA ALA A 286 46.97 -5.22 16.77
C ALA A 286 47.77 -5.67 18.01
N GLN A 287 47.31 -6.71 18.71
CA GLN A 287 48.03 -7.28 19.86
C GLN A 287 49.36 -7.91 19.45
N ILE A 288 49.41 -8.62 18.32
CA ILE A 288 50.64 -9.22 17.79
C ILE A 288 51.68 -8.14 17.44
N VAL A 289 51.23 -7.02 16.85
CA VAL A 289 52.11 -5.88 16.53
C VAL A 289 52.60 -5.17 17.79
N ALA A 290 51.73 -4.96 18.78
CA ALA A 290 52.10 -4.34 20.05
C ALA A 290 53.17 -5.18 20.79
N ALA A 291 52.94 -6.49 20.91
CA ALA A 291 53.90 -7.41 21.54
C ALA A 291 55.25 -7.45 20.80
N MET A 292 55.24 -7.35 19.46
CA MET A 292 56.46 -7.24 18.67
C MET A 292 57.23 -5.96 19.01
N LEU A 293 56.58 -4.80 19.04
CA LEU A 293 57.24 -3.52 19.34
C LEU A 293 57.76 -3.46 20.78
N GLU A 294 57.02 -4.01 21.74
CA GLU A 294 57.45 -4.12 23.14
C GLU A 294 58.71 -4.98 23.28
N SER A 295 58.79 -6.11 22.55
CA SER A 295 59.96 -6.99 22.56
C SER A 295 61.22 -6.34 21.97
N ILE A 296 61.06 -5.41 21.01
CA ILE A 296 62.17 -4.64 20.45
C ILE A 296 62.62 -3.56 21.45
N GLY A 297 61.69 -2.88 22.11
CA GLY A 297 61.99 -1.84 23.10
C GLY A 297 62.70 -2.38 24.36
N THR A 298 62.35 -3.58 24.81
CA THR A 298 63.01 -4.24 25.95
C THR A 298 64.42 -4.71 25.60
N ASN A 299 64.65 -5.25 24.40
CA ASN A 299 65.99 -5.72 23.99
C ASN A 299 66.95 -4.57 23.63
N ALA A 300 66.46 -3.48 23.05
CA ALA A 300 67.29 -2.31 22.71
C ALA A 300 67.81 -1.55 23.94
N THR A 301 67.09 -1.61 25.06
CA THR A 301 67.46 -0.97 26.33
C THR A 301 68.32 -1.87 27.23
N ALA A 302 68.30 -3.19 27.02
CA ALA A 302 69.07 -4.15 27.82
C ALA A 302 70.60 -4.07 27.61
N THR A 303 71.07 -3.56 26.46
CA THR A 303 72.51 -3.46 26.14
C THR A 303 73.06 -2.03 26.20
N LEU A 304 72.23 -1.04 26.54
CA LEU A 304 72.70 0.33 26.80
C LEU A 304 73.08 0.43 28.29
N PRO A 305 74.20 1.10 28.65
CA PRO A 305 74.61 1.24 30.04
C PRO A 305 73.75 2.33 30.68
N ILE A 306 72.49 2.00 30.96
CA ILE A 306 71.56 2.87 31.68
C ILE A 306 71.05 2.05 32.85
N GLY A 307 71.42 2.48 34.06
CA GLY A 307 71.09 1.79 35.30
C GLY A 307 69.59 1.70 35.54
N THR A 308 69.18 0.57 36.11
CA THR A 308 67.90 0.31 36.79
C THR A 308 66.62 0.66 36.03
N ALA A 309 65.91 -0.39 35.60
CA ALA A 309 64.58 -0.34 35.03
C ALA A 309 63.60 0.49 35.88
N HIS A 310 63.09 1.58 35.30
CA HIS A 310 61.81 2.14 35.72
C HIS A 310 60.70 1.43 34.96
N GLN A 311 59.81 0.73 35.69
CA GLN A 311 58.53 0.30 35.14
C GLN A 311 57.75 1.55 34.72
N HIS A 312 57.60 1.77 33.43
CA HIS A 312 56.63 2.74 32.93
C HIS A 312 55.24 2.13 33.11
N ALA A 313 54.43 2.74 33.99
CA ALA A 313 53.00 2.48 34.03
C ALA A 313 52.38 2.83 32.67
N LEU A 314 51.53 1.94 32.16
CA LEU A 314 50.69 2.23 31.00
C LEU A 314 49.94 3.55 31.23
N PRO A 315 49.84 4.45 30.24
CA PRO A 315 48.98 5.62 30.38
C PRO A 315 47.54 5.13 30.60
N GLU A 316 46.92 5.58 31.68
CA GLU A 316 45.50 5.30 31.96
C GLU A 316 44.69 5.60 30.71
N THR A 317 43.87 4.62 30.29
CA THR A 317 42.84 4.83 29.27
C THR A 317 42.00 6.02 29.70
N ARG A 318 42.08 7.10 28.95
CA ARG A 318 41.18 8.25 29.15
C ARG A 318 39.75 7.69 29.12
N PRO A 319 38.94 7.91 30.17
CA PRO A 319 37.56 7.42 30.15
C PRO A 319 36.86 8.03 28.94
N PRO A 320 35.92 7.30 28.31
CA PRO A 320 35.17 7.83 27.19
C PRO A 320 34.54 9.15 27.64
N ALA A 321 34.79 10.22 26.89
CA ALA A 321 34.08 11.47 27.10
C ALA A 321 32.59 11.16 26.99
N VAL A 322 31.90 11.23 28.12
CA VAL A 322 30.45 11.28 28.16
C VAL A 322 30.06 12.68 27.70
N ASP A 323 30.09 12.91 26.39
CA ASP A 323 29.33 14.01 25.79
C ASP A 323 27.90 13.51 25.61
N SER A 324 27.21 13.44 26.74
CA SER A 324 25.77 13.55 26.81
C SER A 324 25.38 15.00 26.51
N ALA A 325 25.15 15.33 25.24
CA ALA A 325 24.28 16.44 24.86
C ALA A 325 23.68 16.21 23.45
N PRO A 326 22.34 16.19 23.31
CA PRO A 326 21.69 15.98 22.02
C PRO A 326 21.76 17.27 21.20
N LEU A 327 22.32 17.21 19.99
CA LEU A 327 22.18 18.28 19.00
C LEU A 327 20.81 18.14 18.32
N LEU A 328 19.77 18.61 19.02
CA LEU A 328 18.44 18.86 18.47
C LEU A 328 18.01 20.26 18.90
N TRP A 329 18.26 21.26 18.07
CA TRP A 329 17.46 22.49 18.05
C TRP A 329 17.27 22.93 16.59
N ILE A 330 16.12 22.54 16.05
CA ILE A 330 15.48 23.20 14.91
C ILE A 330 15.08 24.59 15.41
N ASN A 331 15.63 25.64 14.79
CA ASN A 331 15.20 27.00 15.07
C ASN A 331 14.10 27.36 14.07
N THR A 332 12.85 27.38 14.54
CA THR A 332 11.74 28.02 13.85
C THR A 332 11.84 29.53 13.99
N ARG A 333 12.09 30.22 12.87
CA ARG A 333 11.49 31.51 12.54
C ARG A 333 11.26 31.55 11.04
#